data_AF-A0A521XQQ8-F1
#
_entry.id   AF-A0A521XQQ8-F1
#
_cell.length_a   1.000
_cell.length_b   1.000
_cell.length_c   1.000
_cell.angle_alpha   90.00
_cell.angle_beta   90.00
_cell.angle_gamma   90.00
#
_symmetry.space_group_name_H-M   'P 1'
#
loop_
_entity.id
_entity.type
_entity.pdbx_description
1 polymer ?
#
loop_
_entity_poly.entity_id
_entity_poly.type
_entity_poly.pdbx_seq_one_letter_code
_entity_poly.pdbx_strand_id
1 'polypeptide(L)'
;MIADTAMSDVYAELNAAEAQLAHARVAWHLAERAVARLEKALDDGGGASRTPERIAELVAAVGAAALARRRYDDANRILLTLHDRRRGDSGPPLTTPPLTTPPLAWGVPPVE
;
A
#
# COMPACT_ATOMS: atom_id res chain seq x y z
N MET A 1 32.37 -24.11 10.53
CA MET A 1 31.96 -23.09 9.55
C MET A 1 30.47 -22.83 9.75
N ILE A 2 30.11 -21.90 10.64
CA ILE A 2 28.72 -21.68 11.11
C ILE A 2 28.27 -20.22 10.85
N ALA A 3 29.22 -19.29 10.70
CA ALA A 3 28.94 -17.87 10.44
C ALA A 3 28.55 -17.56 8.98
N ASP A 4 28.80 -18.47 8.03
CA ASP A 4 28.55 -18.26 6.60
C ASP A 4 27.08 -18.55 6.22
N THR A 5 26.43 -19.46 6.96
CA THR A 5 25.05 -19.90 6.69
C THR A 5 24.01 -18.86 7.12
N ALA A 6 24.17 -18.27 8.31
CA ALA A 6 23.21 -17.30 8.84
C ALA A 6 23.16 -15.98 8.04
N MET A 7 24.29 -15.53 7.50
CA MET A 7 24.36 -14.38 6.59
C MET A 7 23.67 -14.68 5.24
N SER A 8 23.80 -15.91 4.74
CA SER A 8 23.19 -16.37 3.49
C SER A 8 21.66 -16.41 3.58
N ASP A 9 21.11 -16.88 4.70
CA ASP A 9 19.67 -16.96 4.94
C ASP A 9 19.01 -15.56 4.95
N VAL A 10 19.66 -14.58 5.58
CA VAL A 10 19.17 -13.18 5.62
C VAL A 10 19.10 -12.56 4.22
N TYR A 11 20.08 -12.82 3.35
CA TYR A 11 20.03 -12.33 1.97
C TYR A 11 18.98 -13.03 1.12
N ALA A 12 18.74 -14.33 1.33
CA ALA A 12 17.67 -15.05 0.66
C ALA A 12 16.29 -14.48 1.04
N GLU A 13 16.07 -14.18 2.32
CA GLU A 13 14.85 -13.53 2.81
C GLU A 13 14.69 -12.11 2.26
N LEU A 14 15.77 -11.31 2.20
CA LEU A 14 15.75 -9.96 1.60
C LEU A 14 15.38 -10.01 0.11
N ASN A 15 16.02 -10.88 -0.67
CA ASN A 15 15.72 -11.03 -2.10
C ASN A 15 14.26 -11.46 -2.33
N ALA A 16 13.74 -12.36 -1.49
CA ALA A 16 12.34 -12.77 -1.57
C ALA A 16 11.39 -11.61 -1.24
N ALA A 17 11.70 -10.80 -0.22
CA ALA A 17 10.93 -9.62 0.14
C ALA A 17 10.97 -8.53 -0.95
N GLU A 18 12.13 -8.29 -1.56
CA GLU A 18 12.29 -7.38 -2.70
C GLU A 18 11.47 -7.81 -3.91
N ALA A 19 11.48 -9.11 -4.24
CA ALA A 19 10.66 -9.65 -5.32
C ALA A 19 9.15 -9.48 -5.04
N GLN A 20 8.71 -9.75 -3.82
CA GLN A 20 7.32 -9.53 -3.40
C GLN A 20 6.92 -8.05 -3.48
N LEU A 21 7.80 -7.14 -3.05
CA LEU A 21 7.59 -5.69 -3.14
C LEU A 21 7.46 -5.23 -4.59
N ALA A 22 8.34 -5.70 -5.48
CA ALA A 22 8.30 -5.40 -6.90
C ALA A 22 7.00 -5.88 -7.55
N HIS A 23 6.59 -7.13 -7.27
CA HIS A 23 5.33 -7.68 -7.76
C HIS A 23 4.11 -6.91 -7.22
N ALA A 24 4.09 -6.58 -5.93
CA ALA A 24 3.01 -5.81 -5.33
C ALA A 24 2.91 -4.40 -5.92
N ARG A 25 4.05 -3.74 -6.20
CA ARG A 25 4.10 -2.42 -6.86
C ARG A 25 3.52 -2.48 -8.27
N VAL A 26 3.92 -3.47 -9.06
CA VAL A 26 3.39 -3.66 -10.42
C VAL A 26 1.89 -3.95 -10.39
N ALA A 27 1.45 -4.86 -9.52
CA ALA A 27 0.04 -5.19 -9.36
C ALA A 27 -0.79 -3.96 -8.97
N TRP A 28 -0.29 -3.14 -8.05
CA TRP A 28 -0.97 -1.91 -7.62
C TRP A 28 -1.11 -0.91 -8.77
N HIS A 29 -0.03 -0.61 -9.51
CA HIS A 29 -0.12 0.29 -10.66
C HIS A 29 -1.03 -0.22 -11.78
N LEU A 30 -1.06 -1.53 -12.02
CA LEU A 30 -1.98 -2.12 -13.01
C LEU A 30 -3.44 -1.97 -12.57
N ALA A 31 -3.73 -2.18 -11.28
CA ALA A 31 -5.06 -1.99 -10.74
C ALA A 31 -5.51 -0.52 -10.78
N GLU A 32 -4.65 0.44 -10.43
CA GLU A 32 -4.94 1.87 -10.55
C GLU A 32 -5.24 2.28 -11.99
N ARG A 33 -4.47 1.76 -12.95
CA ARG A 33 -4.74 2.00 -14.38
C ARG A 33 -6.06 1.40 -14.83
N ALA A 34 -6.47 0.25 -14.29
CA ALA A 34 -7.75 -0.35 -14.60
C ALA A 34 -8.91 0.49 -14.03
N VAL A 35 -8.80 0.96 -12.80
CA VAL A 35 -9.76 1.90 -12.17
C VAL A 35 -9.92 3.14 -13.03
N ALA A 36 -8.82 3.83 -13.36
CA ALA A 36 -8.88 5.06 -14.15
C ALA A 36 -9.49 4.85 -15.55
N ARG A 37 -9.26 3.69 -16.19
CA ARG A 37 -9.88 3.36 -17.48
C ARG A 37 -11.38 3.12 -17.36
N LEU A 38 -11.82 2.44 -16.29
CA LEU A 38 -13.23 2.17 -16.03
C LEU A 38 -13.99 3.45 -15.66
N GLU A 39 -13.41 4.29 -14.79
CA GLU A 39 -13.97 5.60 -14.45
C GLU A 39 -14.15 6.46 -15.71
N LYS A 40 -13.10 6.56 -16.53
CA LYS A 40 -13.19 7.29 -17.80
C LYS A 40 -14.27 6.73 -18.73
N ALA A 41 -14.36 5.40 -18.86
CA ALA A 41 -15.38 4.78 -19.71
C ALA A 41 -16.81 5.05 -19.21
N LEU A 42 -17.01 5.09 -17.89
CA LEU A 42 -18.28 5.44 -17.26
C LEU A 42 -18.66 6.91 -17.50
N ASP A 43 -17.68 7.81 -17.44
CA ASP A 43 -17.90 9.24 -17.65
C ASP A 43 -18.13 9.58 -19.14
N ASP A 44 -17.34 9.00 -20.05
CA ASP A 44 -17.45 9.21 -21.50
C ASP A 44 -18.79 8.68 -22.05
N GLY A 45 -19.34 7.62 -21.45
CA GLY A 45 -20.55 6.96 -21.92
C GLY A 45 -21.86 7.46 -21.31
N GLY A 46 -21.81 8.51 -20.48
CA GLY A 46 -22.98 9.14 -19.86
C GLY A 46 -23.83 8.21 -18.98
N GLY A 47 -25.08 8.62 -18.70
CA GLY A 47 -25.98 7.88 -17.80
C GLY A 47 -26.27 6.44 -18.22
N ALA A 48 -26.24 6.14 -19.53
CA ALA A 48 -26.47 4.79 -20.06
C ALA A 48 -25.31 3.81 -19.75
N SER A 49 -24.11 4.31 -19.46
CA SER A 49 -22.94 3.48 -19.16
C SER A 49 -22.83 3.12 -17.68
N ARG A 50 -23.58 3.80 -16.81
CA ARG A 50 -23.67 3.54 -15.36
C ARG A 50 -24.64 2.41 -15.03
N THR A 51 -24.51 1.30 -15.74
CA THR A 51 -25.24 0.07 -15.40
C THR A 51 -24.69 -0.52 -14.09
N PRO A 52 -25.52 -1.23 -13.30
CA PRO A 52 -25.06 -1.89 -12.07
C PRO A 52 -23.85 -2.80 -12.29
N GLU A 53 -23.78 -3.49 -13.42
CA GLU A 53 -22.69 -4.39 -13.79
C GLU A 53 -21.37 -3.62 -13.96
N ARG A 54 -21.40 -2.46 -14.64
CA ARG A 54 -20.22 -1.60 -14.82
C ARG A 54 -19.76 -0.95 -13.53
N ILE A 55 -20.69 -0.58 -12.66
CA ILE A 55 -20.37 -0.08 -11.33
C ILE A 55 -19.73 -1.20 -10.49
N ALA A 56 -20.24 -2.43 -10.58
CA ALA A 56 -19.64 -3.58 -9.90
C ALA A 56 -18.22 -3.88 -10.41
N GLU A 57 -17.98 -3.79 -11.73
CA GLU A 57 -16.64 -3.88 -12.32
C GLU A 57 -15.68 -2.82 -11.75
N LEU A 58 -16.12 -1.56 -11.65
CA LEU A 58 -15.35 -0.49 -11.04
C LEU A 58 -15.03 -0.77 -9.57
N VAL A 59 -16.04 -1.16 -8.77
CA VAL A 59 -15.87 -1.49 -7.36
C VAL A 59 -14.88 -2.65 -7.18
N ALA A 60 -14.96 -3.68 -8.02
CA ALA A 60 -14.01 -4.79 -8.00
C ALA A 60 -12.57 -4.32 -8.32
N ALA A 61 -12.41 -3.44 -9.31
CA ALA A 61 -11.10 -2.87 -9.66
C ALA A 61 -10.52 -2.01 -8.51
N VAL A 62 -11.35 -1.20 -7.85
CA VAL A 62 -10.96 -0.40 -6.67
C VAL A 62 -10.56 -1.31 -5.51
N GLY A 63 -11.33 -2.37 -5.25
CA GLY A 63 -11.00 -3.38 -4.25
C GLY A 63 -9.67 -4.09 -4.54
N ALA A 64 -9.40 -4.42 -5.80
CA ALA A 64 -8.13 -5.01 -6.22
C ALA A 64 -6.96 -4.03 -6.01
N ALA A 65 -7.14 -2.74 -6.31
CA ALA A 65 -6.13 -1.71 -6.06
C ALA A 65 -5.83 -1.54 -4.55
N ALA A 66 -6.86 -1.50 -3.72
CA ALA A 66 -6.71 -1.40 -2.26
C ALA A 66 -5.97 -2.63 -1.68
N LEU A 67 -6.30 -3.84 -2.15
CA LEU A 67 -5.63 -5.06 -1.74
C LEU A 67 -4.15 -5.08 -2.17
N ALA A 68 -3.86 -4.66 -3.41
CA ALA A 68 -2.50 -4.58 -3.91
C ALA A 68 -1.67 -3.55 -3.13
N ARG A 69 -2.26 -2.39 -2.78
CA ARG A 69 -1.62 -1.39 -1.93
C ARG A 69 -1.30 -1.93 -0.55
N ARG A 70 -2.24 -2.64 0.10
CA ARG A 70 -1.99 -3.29 1.40
C ARG A 70 -0.84 -4.30 1.32
N ARG A 71 -0.80 -5.12 0.27
CA ARG A 71 0.31 -6.08 0.05
C ARG A 71 1.65 -5.39 -0.15
N TYR A 72 1.67 -4.25 -0.84
CA TYR A 72 2.87 -3.42 -0.98
C TYR A 72 3.34 -2.90 0.39
N ASP A 73 2.43 -2.34 1.19
CA ASP A 73 2.76 -1.80 2.51
C ASP A 73 3.27 -2.90 3.47
N ASP A 74 2.68 -4.10 3.41
CA ASP A 74 3.12 -5.26 4.19
C ASP A 74 4.51 -5.76 3.74
N ALA A 75 4.77 -5.88 2.43
CA ALA A 75 6.10 -6.25 1.90
C ALA A 75 7.17 -5.22 2.26
N ASN A 76 6.84 -3.93 2.19
CA ASN A 76 7.74 -2.85 2.58
C ASN A 76 8.06 -2.90 4.09
N ARG A 77 7.08 -3.18 4.95
CA ARG A 77 7.30 -3.36 6.40
C ARG A 77 8.25 -4.53 6.70
N ILE A 78 8.08 -5.66 6.00
CA ILE A 78 8.97 -6.83 6.12
C ILE A 78 10.39 -6.46 5.70
N LEU A 79 10.55 -5.80 4.55
CA LEU A 79 11.86 -5.40 4.04
C LEU A 79 12.59 -4.46 5.01
N LEU A 80 11.89 -3.46 5.56
CA LEU A 80 12.45 -2.56 6.58
C LEU A 80 12.87 -3.33 7.84
N THR A 81 12.03 -4.24 8.32
CA THR A 81 12.34 -5.07 9.50
C THR A 81 13.59 -5.93 9.28
N LEU A 82 13.75 -6.51 8.09
CA LEU A 82 14.93 -7.30 7.73
C LEU A 82 16.19 -6.43 7.61
N HIS A 83 16.06 -5.21 7.09
CA HIS A 83 17.16 -4.25 7.05
C HIS A 83 17.61 -3.81 8.44
N ASP A 84 16.68 -3.55 9.36
CA ASP A 84 16.99 -3.17 10.73
C ASP A 84 17.72 -4.30 11.46
N ARG A 85 17.23 -5.54 11.31
CA ARG A 85 17.92 -6.74 11.82
C ARG A 85 19.32 -6.89 11.24
N ARG A 86 19.51 -6.68 9.94
CA ARG A 86 20.81 -6.75 9.27
C ARG A 86 21.79 -5.69 9.80
N ARG A 87 21.32 -4.50 10.14
CA ARG A 87 22.15 -3.41 10.68
C ARG A 87 22.52 -3.60 12.15
N GLY A 88 21.93 -4.56 12.84
CA GLY A 88 22.05 -4.70 14.29
C GLY A 88 21.31 -3.59 15.04
N ASP A 89 20.50 -2.79 14.35
CA ASP A 89 19.62 -1.77 14.92
C ASP A 89 18.37 -2.45 15.47
N SER A 90 18.51 -3.09 16.63
CA SER A 90 17.37 -3.36 17.51
C SER A 90 17.00 -2.08 18.28
N GLY A 91 16.82 -0.97 17.55
CA GLY A 91 16.24 0.25 18.10
C GLY A 91 14.84 -0.07 18.63
N PRO A 92 14.34 0.66 19.65
CA PRO A 92 13.01 0.42 20.18
C PRO A 92 12.00 0.40 19.03
N PRO A 93 10.99 -0.50 19.09
CA PRO A 93 10.00 -0.62 18.02
C PRO A 93 9.52 0.78 17.65
N LEU A 94 9.35 1.07 16.35
CA LEU A 94 8.72 2.30 15.88
C LEU A 94 7.34 2.39 16.53
N THR A 95 7.28 2.98 17.72
CA THR A 95 6.05 3.32 18.41
C THR A 95 5.43 4.36 17.52
N THR A 96 4.40 3.94 16.78
CA THR A 96 3.48 4.90 16.19
C THR A 96 3.04 5.80 17.35
N PRO A 97 3.36 7.10 17.33
CA PRO A 97 2.83 7.99 18.34
C PRO A 97 1.31 7.84 18.30
N PRO A 98 0.61 7.83 19.45
CA PRO A 98 -0.84 7.81 19.43
C PRO A 98 -1.30 8.93 18.51
N LEU A 99 -2.29 8.64 17.66
CA LEU A 99 -3.00 9.66 16.89
C LEU A 99 -3.59 10.64 17.92
N THR A 100 -2.83 11.67 18.27
CA THR A 100 -3.34 12.82 18.98
C THR A 100 -4.22 13.52 17.98
N THR A 101 -5.52 13.22 18.04
CA THR A 101 -6.55 13.99 17.38
C THR A 101 -6.30 15.44 17.78
N PRO A 102 -5.89 16.33 16.85
CA PRO A 102 -5.85 17.75 17.19
C PRO A 102 -7.28 18.15 17.58
N PRO A 103 -7.48 18.91 18.67
CA PRO A 103 -8.79 19.46 18.94
C PRO A 103 -9.22 20.23 17.69
N LEU A 104 -10.44 19.94 17.24
CA LEU A 104 -11.12 20.68 16.19
C LEU A 104 -11.27 22.12 16.66
N ALA A 105 -10.23 22.93 16.46
CA ALA A 105 -10.30 24.38 16.55
C ALA A 105 -11.12 24.83 15.33
N TRP A 106 -12.44 24.70 15.43
CA TRP A 106 -13.39 25.44 14.60
C TRP A 106 -13.34 26.90 15.07
N GLY A 107 -12.24 27.57 14.74
CA GLY A 107 -12.17 29.02 14.73
C GLY A 107 -12.93 29.52 13.52
N VAL A 108 -14.26 29.46 13.59
CA VAL A 108 -15.12 30.24 12.71
C VAL A 108 -14.96 31.71 13.17
N PRO A 109 -14.50 32.62 12.30
CA PRO A 109 -14.37 34.02 12.67
C PRO A 109 -15.78 34.61 12.89
N PRO A 110 -15.99 35.44 13.92
CA PRO A 110 -17.24 36.19 14.03
C PRO A 110 -17.37 37.11 12.82
N VAL A 111 -18.50 37.01 12.12
CA VAL A 111 -18.88 37.94 11.07
C VAL A 111 -19.41 39.19 11.77
N GLU A 112 -18.80 40.35 11.50
CA GLU A 112 -19.43 41.66 11.69
C GLU A 112 -20.24 42.03 10.44
#